data_AF-A0A948ZP68-F1
#
_entry.id   AF-A0A948ZP68-F1
#
_cell.length_a   1.000
_cell.length_b   1.000
_cell.length_c   1.000
_cell.angle_alpha   90.00
_cell.angle_beta   90.00
_cell.angle_gamma   90.00
#
_symmetry.space_group_name_H-M   'P 1'
#
loop_
_entity.id
_entity.type
_entity.pdbx_description
1 polymer ?
#
loop_
_entity_poly.entity_id
_entity_poly.type
_entity_poly.pdbx_seq_one_letter_code
_entity_poly.pdbx_strand_id
1 'polypeptide(L)'
;YYGTAPLAGHQGPADVLVGSHKGVECRFYFDPADGRLLALEMFPDEESDPCEVYFSDYGGKDGRSPPGRMVVRFGDETFATLRIEGFKAEEKGED
;
A
#
# COMPACT_ATOMS: atom_id res chain seq x y z
N TYR A 1 2.33 -3.69 -14.64
CA TYR A 1 0.94 -4.08 -14.36
C TYR A 1 0.86 -5.60 -14.40
N TYR A 2 0.34 -6.23 -13.36
CA TYR A 2 0.25 -7.70 -13.24
C TYR A 2 -1.16 -8.21 -13.55
N GLY A 3 -2.19 -7.45 -13.19
CA GLY A 3 -3.59 -7.80 -13.40
C GLY A 3 -4.43 -7.30 -12.24
N THR A 4 -5.50 -8.03 -11.92
CA THR A 4 -6.35 -7.73 -10.77
C THR A 4 -6.41 -8.91 -9.80
N ALA A 5 -6.62 -8.63 -8.52
CA ALA A 5 -6.73 -9.65 -7.47
C ALA A 5 -7.73 -9.25 -6.39
N PRO A 6 -8.39 -10.20 -5.70
CA PRO A 6 -9.18 -9.89 -4.51
C PRO A 6 -8.26 -9.38 -3.40
N LEU A 7 -8.74 -8.42 -2.61
CA LEU A 7 -8.05 -7.91 -1.42
C LEU A 7 -9.00 -7.99 -0.22
N ALA A 8 -8.54 -8.56 0.89
CA ALA A 8 -9.33 -8.69 2.10
C ALA A 8 -9.81 -7.31 2.59
N GLY A 9 -11.12 -7.19 2.86
CA GLY A 9 -11.73 -5.92 3.29
C GLY A 9 -11.99 -4.90 2.17
N HIS A 10 -11.65 -5.19 0.92
CA HIS A 10 -12.00 -4.38 -0.24
C HIS A 10 -13.16 -5.03 -1.02
N GLN A 11 -14.07 -4.19 -1.54
CA GLN A 11 -15.17 -4.65 -2.37
C GLN A 11 -14.71 -4.72 -3.83
N GLY A 12 -14.76 -5.91 -4.41
CA GLY A 12 -14.29 -6.14 -5.78
C GLY A 12 -12.78 -6.32 -5.89
N PRO A 13 -12.27 -6.49 -7.12
CA PRO A 13 -10.86 -6.73 -7.35
C PRO A 13 -10.05 -5.43 -7.37
N ALA A 14 -8.86 -5.44 -6.78
CA ALA A 14 -7.90 -4.35 -6.84
C ALA A 14 -6.96 -4.52 -8.04
N ASP A 15 -6.47 -3.42 -8.61
CA ASP A 15 -5.42 -3.43 -9.63
C ASP A 15 -4.06 -3.69 -8.97
N VAL A 16 -3.29 -4.64 -9.51
CA VAL A 16 -2.01 -5.07 -8.93
C VAL A 16 -0.84 -4.66 -9.82
N LEU A 17 0.09 -3.90 -9.24
CA LEU A 17 1.42 -3.67 -9.79
C LEU A 17 2.44 -4.52 -9.02
N VAL A 18 3.36 -5.13 -9.75
CA VAL A 18 4.49 -5.88 -9.17
C VAL A 18 5.77 -5.13 -9.48
N GLY A 19 6.62 -5.00 -8.46
CA GLY A 19 7.98 -4.50 -8.59
C GLY A 19 8.91 -5.26 -7.67
N SER A 20 10.20 -5.24 -7.96
CA SER A 20 11.21 -5.89 -7.12
C SER A 20 12.29 -4.90 -6.70
N HIS A 21 12.72 -4.95 -5.45
CA HIS A 21 13.87 -4.17 -4.97
C HIS A 21 14.79 -5.03 -4.11
N LYS A 22 16.07 -5.14 -4.52
CA LYS A 22 17.09 -5.95 -3.82
C LYS A 22 16.66 -7.40 -3.52
N GLY A 23 15.94 -8.01 -4.45
CA GLY A 23 15.49 -9.40 -4.34
C GLY A 23 14.16 -9.60 -3.60
N VAL A 24 13.59 -8.54 -3.01
CA VAL A 24 12.24 -8.58 -2.42
C VAL A 24 11.22 -8.27 -3.50
N GLU A 25 10.25 -9.17 -3.73
CA GLU A 25 9.09 -8.88 -4.57
C GLU A 25 8.07 -8.08 -3.77
N CYS A 26 7.55 -7.01 -4.38
CA CYS A 26 6.54 -6.16 -3.82
C CYS A 26 5.30 -6.16 -4.71
N ARG A 27 4.13 -6.37 -4.11
CA ARG A 27 2.83 -6.23 -4.77
C ARG A 27 2.11 -5.01 -4.22
N PHE A 28 1.72 -4.12 -5.11
CA PHE A 28 1.03 -2.88 -4.80
C PHE A 28 -0.40 -2.98 -5.31
N TYR A 29 -1.36 -2.92 -4.40
CA TYR A 29 -2.78 -3.06 -4.68
C TYR A 29 -3.42 -1.68 -4.73
N PHE A 30 -4.04 -1.31 -5.85
CA PHE A 30 -4.67 -0.03 -6.07
C PHE A 30 -6.18 -0.18 -6.20
N ASP A 31 -6.92 0.79 -5.67
CA ASP A 31 -8.36 0.92 -5.91
C ASP A 31 -8.58 1.36 -7.36
N PRO A 32 -9.29 0.58 -8.19
CA PRO A 32 -9.49 0.93 -9.58
C PRO A 32 -10.38 2.17 -9.76
N ALA A 33 -11.14 2.58 -8.73
CA ALA A 33 -12.04 3.72 -8.82
C ALA A 33 -11.33 5.07 -8.73
N ASP A 34 -10.29 5.18 -7.89
CA ASP A 34 -9.62 6.45 -7.60
C ASP A 34 -8.08 6.37 -7.58
N GLY A 35 -7.51 5.19 -7.81
CA GLY A 35 -6.07 4.97 -7.92
C GLY A 35 -5.33 5.06 -6.59
N ARG A 36 -6.02 5.10 -5.44
CA ARG A 36 -5.34 5.08 -4.14
C ARG A 36 -4.72 3.71 -3.85
N LEU A 37 -3.59 3.70 -3.16
CA LEU A 37 -2.97 2.47 -2.68
C LEU A 37 -3.82 1.88 -1.55
N LEU A 38 -4.21 0.61 -1.66
CA LEU A 38 -5.00 -0.09 -0.64
C LEU A 38 -4.10 -0.95 0.25
N ALA A 39 -3.15 -1.65 -0.37
CA ALA A 39 -2.22 -2.52 0.33
C ALA A 39 -0.86 -2.63 -0.40
N LEU A 40 0.15 -2.99 0.38
CA LEU A 40 1.46 -3.40 -0.08
C LEU A 40 1.79 -4.75 0.56
N GLU A 41 2.15 -5.74 -0.24
CA GLU A 41 2.75 -6.99 0.23
C GLU A 41 4.22 -7.03 -0.17
N MET A 42 5.08 -7.49 0.74
CA MET A 42 6.51 -7.67 0.51
C MET A 42 6.89 -9.11 0.82
N PHE A 43 7.38 -9.82 -0.18
CA PHE A 43 7.78 -11.22 -0.12
C PHE A 43 9.31 -11.30 -0.03
N PRO A 44 9.88 -11.59 1.16
CA PRO A 44 11.32 -11.70 1.32
C PRO A 44 11.89 -12.94 0.64
N ASP A 45 11.10 -14.02 0.58
CA ASP A 45 11.35 -15.27 -0.13
C ASP A 45 10.01 -15.96 -0.44
N GLU A 46 10.06 -17.10 -1.14
CA GLU A 46 8.85 -17.83 -1.59
C GLU A 46 8.19 -18.68 -0.49
N GLU A 47 8.88 -18.92 0.63
CA GLU A 47 8.42 -19.83 1.69
C GLU A 47 7.88 -19.10 2.92
N SER A 48 8.16 -17.80 3.04
CA SER A 48 7.73 -16.94 4.15
C SER A 48 6.43 -16.22 3.85
N ASP A 49 5.60 -16.04 4.88
CA ASP A 49 4.45 -15.13 4.80
C ASP A 49 4.93 -13.71 4.45
N PRO A 50 4.16 -12.95 3.64
CA PRO A 50 4.53 -11.59 3.32
C PRO A 50 4.42 -10.67 4.53
N CYS A 51 5.25 -9.63 4.53
CA CYS A 51 4.96 -8.44 5.32
C CYS A 51 3.90 -7.61 4.56
N GLU A 52 2.78 -7.34 5.20
CA GLU A 52 1.67 -6.62 4.60
C GLU A 52 1.51 -5.24 5.24
N VAL A 53 1.19 -4.24 4.43
CA VAL A 53 0.84 -2.89 4.89
C VAL A 53 -0.50 -2.52 4.28
N TYR A 54 -1.51 -2.30 5.13
CA TYR A 54 -2.84 -1.87 4.72
C TYR A 54 -3.00 -0.37 4.95
N PHE A 55 -3.49 0.34 3.94
CA PHE A 55 -3.65 1.79 3.94
C PHE A 55 -5.13 2.17 4.04
N SER A 56 -5.44 3.13 4.91
CA SER A 56 -6.83 3.57 5.17
C SER A 56 -6.87 5.02 5.62
N ASP A 57 -8.08 5.53 5.87
CA ASP A 57 -8.34 6.89 6.35
C ASP A 57 -7.75 7.96 5.42
N TYR A 58 -7.85 7.74 4.11
CA TYR A 58 -7.39 8.68 3.09
C TYR A 58 -8.07 10.04 3.23
N GLY A 59 -7.27 11.10 3.28
CA GLY A 59 -7.74 12.49 3.39
C GLY A 59 -7.19 13.33 2.25
N GLY A 60 -7.99 14.26 1.71
CA GLY A 60 -7.53 15.20 0.68
C GLY A 60 -6.76 16.37 1.28
N LYS A 61 -5.52 16.60 0.82
CA LYS A 61 -4.70 17.78 1.18
C LYS A 61 -3.88 18.24 -0.02
N ASP A 62 -4.03 19.50 -0.41
CA ASP A 62 -3.24 20.14 -1.48
C ASP A 62 -3.22 19.35 -2.81
N GLY A 63 -4.39 18.83 -3.22
CA GLY A 63 -4.53 18.02 -4.45
C GLY A 63 -3.95 16.60 -4.35
N ARG A 64 -3.44 16.22 -3.17
CA ARG A 64 -2.94 14.87 -2.87
C ARG A 64 -3.89 14.18 -1.91
N SER A 65 -3.83 12.85 -1.87
CA SER A 65 -4.55 12.08 -0.86
C SER A 65 -3.61 11.10 -0.16
N PRO A 66 -2.89 11.55 0.88
CA PRO A 66 -2.13 10.63 1.73
C PRO A 66 -3.07 9.76 2.58
N PRO A 67 -2.66 8.53 2.93
CA PRO A 67 -3.37 7.73 3.93
C PRO A 67 -3.29 8.41 5.30
N GLY A 68 -4.35 8.31 6.09
CA GLY A 68 -4.37 8.73 7.50
C GLY A 68 -3.97 7.61 8.46
N ARG A 69 -4.01 6.36 8.00
CA ARG A 69 -3.71 5.17 8.81
C ARG A 69 -3.01 4.08 8.01
N MET A 70 -2.01 3.46 8.64
CA MET A 70 -1.31 2.28 8.13
C MET A 70 -1.35 1.16 9.17
N VAL A 71 -1.65 -0.06 8.75
CA VAL A 71 -1.55 -1.27 9.58
C VAL A 71 -0.49 -2.18 8.99
N VAL A 72 0.53 -2.50 9.77
CA VAL A 72 1.62 -3.40 9.37
C VAL A 72 1.38 -4.76 9.99
N ARG A 73 1.42 -5.81 9.17
CA ARG A 73 1.17 -7.20 9.56
C ARG A 73 2.27 -8.13 9.05
N PHE A 74 2.41 -9.26 9.72
CA PHE A 74 3.20 -10.41 9.26
C PHE A 74 2.39 -11.66 9.57
N GLY A 75 1.98 -12.39 8.53
CA GLY A 75 0.96 -13.44 8.64
C GLY A 75 -0.32 -12.91 9.30
N ASP A 76 -0.78 -13.60 10.34
CA ASP A 76 -2.02 -13.23 11.05
C ASP A 76 -1.82 -12.19 12.16
N GLU A 77 -0.57 -11.77 12.42
CA GLU A 77 -0.26 -10.84 13.51
C GLU A 77 -0.16 -9.39 13.05
N THR A 78 -0.74 -8.49 13.82
CA THR A 78 -0.52 -7.04 13.65
C THR A 78 0.76 -6.64 14.39
N PHE A 79 1.76 -6.22 13.64
CA PHE A 79 3.01 -5.70 14.18
C PHE A 79 2.86 -4.25 14.67
N ALA A 80 2.22 -3.39 13.86
CA ALA A 80 2.04 -1.99 14.20
C ALA A 80 0.77 -1.39 13.59
N THR A 81 0.21 -0.39 14.26
CA THR A 81 -0.77 0.54 13.69
C THR A 81 -0.22 1.95 13.80
N LEU A 82 -0.04 2.62 12.66
CA LEU A 82 0.48 3.97 12.56
C LEU A 82 -0.66 4.91 12.19
N ARG A 83 -0.77 6.04 12.90
CA ARG A 83 -1.63 7.16 12.51
C ARG A 83 -0.78 8.28 11.93
N ILE A 84 -1.23 8.84 10.82
CA ILE A 84 -0.55 9.92 10.12
C ILE A 84 -1.27 11.21 10.48
N GLU A 85 -0.70 11.94 11.45
CA GLU A 85 -1.27 13.19 11.97
C GLU A 85 -0.93 14.39 11.08
N GLY A 86 0.09 14.27 10.22
CA GLY A 86 0.53 15.36 9.36
C GLY A 86 1.29 14.87 8.15
N PHE A 87 0.94 15.42 6.99
CA PHE A 87 1.63 15.21 5.74
C PHE A 87 2.07 16.56 5.16
N LYS A 88 3.34 16.66 4.78
CA LYS A 88 3.91 17.78 4.02
C LYS A 88 4.67 17.18 2.86
N ALA A 89 4.27 17.53 1.65
CA ALA A 89 5.07 17.26 0.47
C ALA A 89 5.87 18.52 0.11
N GLU A 90 7.12 18.33 -0.29
CA GLU A 90 7.92 19.38 -0.91
C GLU A 90 7.86 19.18 -2.42
N GLU A 91 7.65 20.26 -3.17
CA GLU A 91 7.77 20.23 -4.61
C GLU A 91 9.25 20.15 -4.95
N LYS A 92 9.66 19.16 -5.73
CA LYS A 92 11.00 19.15 -6.30
C LYS A 92 11.00 20.18 -7.43
N GLY A 93 11.75 21.26 -7.28
CA GLY A 93 11.98 22.21 -8.38
C GLY A 93 12.58 21.46 -9.58
N GLU A 94 12.25 21.91 -10.79
CA GLU A 94 12.89 21.42 -12.03
C GLU A 94 14.42 21.62 -11.93
N ASP A 95 15.16 20.53 -12.11
CA ASP A 95 16.62 20.54 -12.29
C ASP A 95 16.98 20.93 -13.74
#